data_AF-A0A7D3WT43-F1
#
_entry.id   AF-A0A7D3WT43-F1
#
_cell.length_a   1.000
_cell.length_b   1.000
_cell.length_c   1.000
_cell.angle_alpha   90.00
_cell.angle_beta   90.00
_cell.angle_gamma   90.00
#
_symmetry.space_group_name_H-M   'P 1'
#
loop_
_entity.id
_entity.type
_entity.pdbx_description
1 polymer ?
#
loop_
_entity_poly.entity_id
_entity_poly.type
_entity_poly.pdbx_seq_one_letter_code
_entity_poly.pdbx_strand_id
1 'polypeptide(L)'
;MASKSLFQKQANKRTKTALKLRARYDAKVRKYATALVGALAGATDAKARLDRLNLLYGVDLSTETLLVHALRTAGLAGTLTGTMGASTPGEEVQLFNATADGNGGAALALEALFGELVLAPATPGSGTGAGTGGLGTGQNFDTSLSGPSGEGGGVTLAASAGDRLSFTALASGGSAPASMDIAIGGTQVASVAYLDRYNGKPFSFTHAGVAHAGSFAAAVNF
;
A
#
# COMPACT_ATOMS: atom_id res chain seq x y z
N MET A 1 18.26 39.64 -6.04
CA MET A 1 17.74 38.53 -5.23
C MET A 1 18.67 37.34 -5.41
N ALA A 2 19.20 36.77 -4.33
CA ALA A 2 20.06 35.58 -4.42
C ALA A 2 19.28 34.44 -5.08
N SER A 3 19.89 33.79 -6.08
CA SER A 3 19.26 32.65 -6.75
C SER A 3 19.20 31.47 -5.79
N LYS A 4 18.06 30.75 -5.77
CA LYS A 4 17.93 29.54 -4.94
C LYS A 4 18.98 28.50 -5.37
N SER A 5 19.68 27.92 -4.41
CA SER A 5 20.64 26.85 -4.68
C SER A 5 19.93 25.58 -5.19
N LEU A 6 20.70 24.64 -5.77
CA LEU A 6 20.13 23.38 -6.26
C LEU A 6 19.48 22.59 -5.11
N PHE A 7 20.13 22.58 -3.94
CA PHE A 7 19.57 22.09 -2.69
C PHE A 7 18.16 22.66 -2.42
N GLN A 8 18.05 23.99 -2.36
CA GLN A 8 16.80 24.66 -2.02
C GLN A 8 15.71 24.42 -3.08
N LYS A 9 16.09 24.33 -4.37
CA LYS A 9 15.14 24.00 -5.44
C LYS A 9 14.61 22.59 -5.30
N GLN A 10 15.48 21.61 -5.03
CA GLN A 10 15.10 20.21 -4.88
C GLN A 10 14.25 19.99 -3.62
N ALA A 11 14.66 20.54 -2.47
CA ALA A 11 13.88 20.47 -1.23
C ALA A 11 12.48 21.07 -1.40
N ASN A 12 12.38 22.27 -2.00
CA ASN A 12 11.07 22.89 -2.28
C ASN A 12 10.19 22.04 -3.21
N LYS A 13 10.79 21.40 -4.22
CA LYS A 13 10.05 20.51 -5.13
C LYS A 13 9.49 19.30 -4.38
N ARG A 14 10.32 18.62 -3.59
CA ARG A 14 9.92 17.47 -2.76
C ARG A 14 8.79 17.83 -1.80
N THR A 15 8.94 18.92 -1.05
CA THR A 15 7.91 19.43 -0.13
C THR A 15 6.59 19.72 -0.86
N LYS A 16 6.65 20.40 -2.01
CA LYS A 16 5.45 20.70 -2.80
C LYS A 16 4.75 19.44 -3.30
N THR A 17 5.50 18.44 -3.75
CA THR A 17 4.93 17.16 -4.20
C THR A 17 4.28 16.40 -3.05
N ALA A 18 4.94 16.31 -1.89
CA ALA A 18 4.41 15.63 -0.71
C ALA A 18 3.11 16.28 -0.22
N LEU A 19 3.06 17.61 -0.16
CA LEU A 19 1.86 18.34 0.26
C LEU A 19 0.69 18.17 -0.71
N LYS A 20 0.96 18.16 -2.02
CA LYS A 20 -0.07 17.85 -3.03
C LYS A 20 -0.61 16.43 -2.86
N LEU A 21 0.26 15.46 -2.60
CA LEU A 21 -0.13 14.08 -2.40
C LEU A 21 -1.03 13.94 -1.16
N ARG A 22 -0.60 14.55 -0.05
CA ARG A 22 -1.38 14.60 1.17
C ARG A 22 -2.76 15.23 0.96
N ALA A 23 -2.84 16.41 0.33
CA ALA A 23 -4.12 17.07 0.05
C ALA A 23 -5.04 16.20 -0.83
N ARG A 24 -4.47 15.50 -1.83
CA ARG A 24 -5.24 14.59 -2.69
C ARG A 24 -5.85 13.43 -1.91
N TYR A 25 -5.10 12.83 -0.98
CA TYR A 25 -5.61 11.72 -0.19
C TYR A 25 -6.56 12.17 0.91
N ASP A 26 -6.36 13.35 1.53
CA ASP A 26 -7.35 13.94 2.43
C ASP A 26 -8.72 14.11 1.75
N ALA A 27 -8.73 14.69 0.54
CA ALA A 27 -9.95 14.83 -0.25
C ALA A 27 -10.63 13.48 -0.54
N LYS A 28 -9.85 12.42 -0.81
CA LYS A 28 -10.38 11.07 -1.01
C LYS A 28 -10.97 10.49 0.27
N VAL A 29 -10.27 10.62 1.39
CA VAL A 29 -10.74 10.14 2.70
C VAL A 29 -12.08 10.78 3.04
N ARG A 30 -12.21 12.11 2.89
CA ARG A 30 -13.47 12.82 3.11
C ARG A 30 -14.58 12.30 2.20
N LYS A 31 -14.31 12.14 0.91
CA LYS A 31 -15.28 11.59 -0.05
C LYS A 31 -15.78 10.20 0.37
N TYR A 32 -14.88 9.29 0.73
CA TYR A 32 -15.24 7.92 1.11
C TYR A 32 -15.93 7.85 2.47
N ALA A 33 -15.51 8.67 3.43
CA ALA A 33 -16.17 8.78 4.72
C ALA A 33 -17.62 9.24 4.57
N THR A 34 -17.88 10.29 3.77
CA THR A 34 -19.25 10.74 3.47
C THR A 34 -20.07 9.64 2.79
N ALA A 35 -19.50 8.94 1.81
CA ALA A 35 -20.19 7.84 1.14
C ALA A 35 -20.54 6.71 2.10
N LEU A 36 -19.64 6.36 3.02
CA LEU A 36 -19.87 5.32 4.03
C LEU A 36 -20.96 5.74 5.03
N VAL A 37 -20.96 6.98 5.49
CA VAL A 37 -22.03 7.53 6.34
C VAL A 37 -23.39 7.41 5.65
N GLY A 38 -23.47 7.79 4.37
CA GLY A 38 -24.70 7.66 3.58
C GLY A 38 -25.16 6.20 3.42
N ALA A 39 -24.22 5.28 3.17
CA ALA A 39 -24.52 3.85 3.06
C ALA A 39 -25.05 3.26 4.39
N LEU A 40 -24.50 3.67 5.54
CA LEU A 40 -24.98 3.24 6.85
C LEU A 40 -26.37 3.78 7.18
N ALA A 41 -26.70 5.01 6.76
CA ALA A 41 -28.05 5.55 6.86
C ALA A 41 -29.03 4.73 6.00
N GLY A 42 -28.69 4.45 4.73
CA GLY A 42 -29.53 3.62 3.86
C GLY A 42 -29.72 2.18 4.39
N ALA A 43 -28.71 1.63 5.07
CA ALA A 43 -28.84 0.32 5.71
C ALA A 43 -29.78 0.34 6.93
N THR A 44 -29.85 1.47 7.65
CA THR A 44 -30.82 1.68 8.74
C THR A 44 -32.26 1.72 8.19
N ASP A 45 -32.48 2.38 7.05
CA ASP A 45 -33.78 2.38 6.37
C ASP A 45 -34.16 0.99 5.88
N ALA A 46 -33.21 0.24 5.31
CA ALA A 46 -33.43 -1.13 4.87
C ALA A 46 -33.82 -2.05 6.04
N LYS A 47 -33.13 -1.91 7.18
CA LYS A 47 -33.48 -2.61 8.42
C LYS A 47 -34.93 -2.32 8.84
N ALA A 48 -35.34 -1.04 8.88
CA ALA A 48 -36.71 -0.67 9.28
C ALA A 48 -37.78 -1.28 8.35
N ARG A 49 -37.49 -1.38 7.05
CA ARG A 49 -38.38 -2.05 6.08
C ARG A 49 -38.46 -3.55 6.32
N LEU A 50 -37.34 -4.22 6.59
CA LEU A 50 -37.30 -5.65 6.90
C LEU A 50 -38.02 -5.96 8.23
N ASP A 51 -37.79 -5.14 9.25
CA ASP A 51 -38.52 -5.22 10.54
C ASP A 51 -40.04 -5.11 10.31
N ARG A 52 -40.46 -4.20 9.43
CA ARG A 52 -41.88 -4.04 9.06
C ARG A 52 -42.42 -5.27 8.32
N LEU A 53 -41.67 -5.82 7.37
CA LEU A 53 -42.07 -7.04 6.65
C LEU A 53 -42.21 -8.24 7.59
N ASN A 54 -41.27 -8.43 8.50
CA ASN A 54 -41.32 -9.48 9.52
C ASN A 54 -42.59 -9.37 10.35
N LEU A 55 -42.96 -8.15 10.77
CA LEU A 55 -44.18 -7.89 11.53
C LEU A 55 -45.47 -8.13 10.72
N LEU A 56 -45.56 -7.66 9.47
CA LEU A 56 -46.79 -7.82 8.67
C LEU A 56 -47.06 -9.27 8.29
N TYR A 57 -46.01 -10.02 7.95
CA TYR A 57 -46.15 -11.32 7.32
C TYR A 57 -45.75 -12.47 8.24
N GLY A 58 -45.33 -12.20 9.49
CA GLY A 58 -44.93 -13.23 10.45
C GLY A 58 -43.70 -14.02 10.01
N VAL A 59 -42.85 -13.42 9.17
CA VAL A 59 -41.60 -14.01 8.69
C VAL A 59 -40.43 -13.55 9.55
N ASP A 60 -39.36 -14.33 9.56
CA ASP A 60 -38.11 -13.98 10.26
C ASP A 60 -36.97 -13.79 9.26
N LEU A 61 -36.96 -12.63 8.59
CA LEU A 61 -35.89 -12.23 7.69
C LEU A 61 -34.79 -11.53 8.48
N SER A 62 -33.54 -11.85 8.15
CA SER A 62 -32.38 -11.13 8.70
C SER A 62 -32.46 -9.65 8.33
N THR A 63 -32.45 -8.78 9.34
CA THR A 63 -32.67 -7.34 9.14
C THR A 63 -31.40 -6.57 8.82
N GLU A 64 -30.23 -7.18 9.06
CA GLU A 64 -28.91 -6.60 8.79
C GLU A 64 -27.91 -7.67 8.35
N THR A 65 -26.82 -7.21 7.73
CA THR A 65 -25.61 -8.01 7.53
C THR A 65 -24.63 -7.78 8.67
N LEU A 66 -23.75 -8.75 8.94
CA LEU A 66 -22.75 -8.67 10.01
C LEU A 66 -21.87 -7.42 9.93
N LEU A 67 -21.47 -7.01 8.72
CA LEU A 67 -20.65 -5.83 8.52
C LEU A 67 -21.39 -4.55 8.93
N VAL A 68 -22.62 -4.35 8.44
CA VAL A 68 -23.43 -3.17 8.78
C VAL A 68 -23.71 -3.12 10.28
N HIS A 69 -24.05 -4.27 10.87
CA HIS A 69 -24.30 -4.38 12.30
C HIS A 69 -23.07 -3.96 13.12
N ALA A 70 -21.88 -4.46 12.78
CA ALA A 70 -20.65 -4.13 13.47
C ALA A 70 -20.31 -2.64 13.35
N LEU A 71 -20.41 -2.06 12.15
CA LEU A 71 -20.09 -0.65 11.92
C LEU A 71 -21.09 0.29 12.61
N ARG A 72 -22.37 -0.07 12.63
CA ARG A 72 -23.42 0.69 13.33
C ARG A 72 -23.22 0.63 14.86
N THR A 73 -22.99 -0.57 15.39
CA THR A 73 -22.78 -0.78 16.83
C THR A 73 -21.52 -0.09 17.34
N ALA A 74 -20.47 -0.02 16.51
CA ALA A 74 -19.26 0.74 16.78
C ALA A 74 -19.45 2.27 16.71
N GLY A 75 -20.64 2.77 16.32
CA GLY A 75 -20.91 4.21 16.22
C GLY A 75 -20.12 4.91 15.10
N LEU A 76 -19.64 4.18 14.10
CA LEU A 76 -18.65 4.69 13.13
C LEU A 76 -19.14 5.92 12.37
N ALA A 77 -20.43 5.98 12.02
CA ALA A 77 -21.00 7.13 11.31
C ALA A 77 -20.86 8.44 12.12
N GLY A 78 -21.10 8.37 13.43
CA GLY A 78 -20.94 9.50 14.35
C GLY A 78 -19.47 9.90 14.47
N THR A 79 -18.57 8.93 14.64
CA THR A 79 -17.12 9.15 14.73
C THR A 79 -16.57 9.81 13.47
N LEU A 80 -16.96 9.34 12.28
CA LEU A 80 -16.52 9.92 11.01
C LEU A 80 -17.04 11.34 10.83
N THR A 81 -18.33 11.56 11.11
CA THR A 81 -18.94 12.90 11.00
C THR A 81 -18.29 13.88 11.97
N GLY A 82 -18.06 13.46 13.22
CA GLY A 82 -17.37 14.24 14.23
C GLY A 82 -15.94 14.58 13.84
N THR A 83 -15.16 13.58 13.40
CA THR A 83 -13.76 13.79 12.97
C THR A 83 -13.67 14.71 11.75
N MET A 84 -14.54 14.54 10.76
CA MET A 84 -14.58 15.41 9.57
C MET A 84 -15.02 16.83 9.90
N GLY A 85 -15.94 17.00 10.86
CA GLY A 85 -16.38 18.32 11.33
C GLY A 85 -15.33 19.05 12.17
N ALA A 86 -14.52 18.31 12.93
CA ALA A 86 -13.44 18.84 13.75
C ALA A 86 -12.19 19.24 12.94
N SER A 87 -12.05 18.77 11.70
CA SER A 87 -10.91 19.07 10.84
C SER A 87 -11.33 19.96 9.68
N THR A 88 -10.90 21.23 9.65
CA THR A 88 -11.17 22.09 8.50
C THR A 88 -10.24 21.76 7.31
N PRO A 89 -10.77 21.72 6.07
CA PRO A 89 -9.92 21.53 4.89
C PRO A 89 -8.86 22.63 4.79
N GLY A 90 -7.58 22.25 4.87
CA GLY A 90 -6.47 23.19 4.72
C GLY A 90 -6.00 23.90 6.00
N GLU A 91 -6.45 23.47 7.18
CA GLU A 91 -6.04 24.05 8.48
C GLU A 91 -4.54 23.94 8.77
N GLU A 92 -3.85 23.04 8.08
CA GLU A 92 -2.39 22.93 8.17
C GLU A 92 -1.74 24.02 7.31
N VAL A 93 -1.70 25.22 7.88
CA VAL A 93 -0.93 26.35 7.42
C VAL A 93 0.51 25.88 7.15
N GLN A 94 0.92 25.95 5.88
CA GLN A 94 2.33 25.89 5.50
C GLN A 94 3.05 27.03 6.22
N LEU A 95 3.74 26.72 7.32
CA LEU A 95 4.82 27.56 7.80
C LEU A 95 5.90 27.54 6.70
N PHE A 96 5.90 28.57 5.87
CA PHE A 96 6.89 28.84 4.83
C PHE A 96 8.24 29.21 5.48
N ASN A 97 8.79 28.31 6.29
CA ASN A 97 10.18 28.44 6.67
C ASN A 97 11.00 28.16 5.42
N ALA A 98 11.70 29.18 4.95
CA ALA A 98 12.65 29.03 3.87
C ALA A 98 13.64 27.91 4.25
N THR A 99 13.81 26.93 3.37
CA THR A 99 14.82 25.89 3.58
C THR A 99 16.19 26.57 3.56
N ALA A 100 16.83 26.68 4.72
CA ALA A 100 18.20 27.16 4.82
C ALA A 100 19.11 26.25 3.99
N ASP A 101 20.14 26.82 3.39
CA ASP A 101 21.11 26.01 2.65
C ASP A 101 22.00 25.24 3.63
N GLY A 102 21.66 23.98 3.88
CA GLY A 102 22.36 23.12 4.84
C GLY A 102 23.51 22.32 4.23
N ASN A 103 23.73 22.40 2.91
CA ASN A 103 24.68 21.55 2.19
C ASN A 103 25.56 22.33 1.19
N GLY A 104 25.81 23.62 1.47
CA GLY A 104 26.63 24.47 0.61
C GLY A 104 26.11 24.62 -0.83
N GLY A 105 24.81 24.43 -1.03
CA GLY A 105 24.13 24.53 -2.32
C GLY A 105 24.11 23.25 -3.16
N ALA A 106 24.77 22.19 -2.72
CA ALA A 106 24.81 20.90 -3.41
C ALA A 106 23.45 20.18 -3.40
N ALA A 107 23.10 19.53 -4.51
CA ALA A 107 21.87 18.77 -4.64
C ALA A 107 21.78 17.64 -3.60
N LEU A 108 20.56 17.31 -3.17
CA LEU A 108 20.27 16.16 -2.32
C LEU A 108 20.41 14.87 -3.14
N ALA A 109 20.82 13.79 -2.48
CA ALA A 109 20.80 12.46 -3.07
C ALA A 109 19.39 12.12 -3.58
N LEU A 110 19.29 11.53 -4.76
CA LEU A 110 17.99 11.18 -5.37
C LEU A 110 17.28 10.14 -4.51
N GLU A 111 15.97 10.30 -4.35
CA GLU A 111 15.15 9.43 -3.50
C GLU A 111 13.88 8.98 -4.22
N ALA A 112 13.70 7.66 -4.29
CA ALA A 112 12.56 7.03 -4.95
C ALA A 112 11.21 7.46 -4.35
N LEU A 113 11.16 7.77 -3.05
CA LEU A 113 9.95 8.25 -2.35
C LEU A 113 9.38 9.53 -2.99
N PHE A 114 10.24 10.35 -3.61
CA PHE A 114 9.84 11.56 -4.31
C PHE A 114 9.68 11.37 -5.83
N GLY A 115 9.72 10.11 -6.30
CA GLY A 115 9.65 9.76 -7.73
C GLY A 115 10.93 10.11 -8.49
N GLU A 116 12.07 10.22 -7.79
CA GLU A 116 13.36 10.54 -8.39
C GLU A 116 14.11 9.23 -8.74
N LEU A 117 14.54 9.09 -10.00
CA LEU A 117 15.28 7.92 -10.49
C LEU A 117 16.74 7.98 -10.05
N VAL A 118 17.19 7.07 -9.19
CA VAL A 118 18.60 6.91 -8.86
C VAL A 118 19.31 6.22 -10.03
N LEU A 119 20.21 6.92 -10.72
CA LEU A 119 21.13 6.29 -11.67
C LEU A 119 22.14 5.46 -10.86
N ALA A 120 22.13 4.14 -11.06
CA ALA A 120 23.13 3.25 -10.48
C ALA A 120 24.54 3.59 -10.98
N PRO A 121 25.60 3.43 -10.18
CA PRO A 121 26.97 3.65 -10.62
C PRO A 121 27.32 2.69 -11.76
N ALA A 122 27.82 3.23 -12.86
CA ALA A 122 28.24 2.46 -14.02
C ALA A 122 29.44 1.56 -13.67
N THR A 123 29.27 0.24 -13.76
CA THR A 123 30.38 -0.71 -13.69
C THR A 123 31.17 -0.66 -15.00
N PRO A 124 32.50 -0.42 -15.00
CA PRO A 124 33.28 -0.33 -16.23
C PRO A 124 33.80 -1.70 -16.72
N GLY A 125 33.66 -1.93 -18.04
CA GLY A 125 34.35 -2.98 -18.83
C GLY A 125 33.62 -4.33 -18.88
N SER A 126 33.46 -5.02 -20.02
CA SER A 126 34.23 -5.06 -21.27
C SER A 126 33.37 -5.55 -22.46
N GLY A 127 33.66 -5.06 -23.67
CA GLY A 127 33.03 -5.48 -24.96
C GLY A 127 33.31 -6.95 -25.34
N THR A 128 32.94 -7.48 -26.51
CA THR A 128 32.52 -6.90 -27.79
C THR A 128 31.84 -8.05 -28.55
N GLY A 129 30.71 -7.82 -29.22
CA GLY A 129 30.07 -8.84 -30.06
C GLY A 129 28.74 -8.37 -30.61
N ALA A 130 28.75 -7.88 -31.86
CA ALA A 130 27.56 -7.48 -32.59
C ALA A 130 26.67 -8.71 -32.87
N GLY A 131 25.39 -8.60 -32.53
CA GLY A 131 24.38 -9.62 -32.80
C GLY A 131 22.98 -9.05 -32.53
N THR A 132 22.19 -8.95 -33.59
CA THR A 132 20.82 -8.44 -33.67
C THR A 132 19.81 -9.18 -32.79
N GLY A 133 18.96 -8.41 -32.10
CA GLY A 133 17.62 -8.82 -31.66
C GLY A 133 17.48 -9.35 -30.23
N GLY A 134 16.48 -8.83 -29.51
CA GLY A 134 15.88 -9.52 -28.36
C GLY A 134 16.05 -8.84 -27.00
N LEU A 135 14.94 -8.30 -26.49
CA LEU A 135 14.45 -8.38 -25.10
C LEU A 135 15.51 -8.56 -23.99
N GLY A 136 15.67 -7.55 -23.13
CA GLY A 136 16.50 -7.64 -21.93
C GLY A 136 16.08 -6.64 -20.86
N THR A 137 15.00 -6.97 -20.15
CA THR A 137 14.49 -6.31 -18.94
C THR A 137 15.56 -6.27 -17.84
N GLY A 138 16.01 -5.08 -17.46
CA GLY A 138 16.77 -4.86 -16.22
C GLY A 138 15.90 -5.18 -15.02
N GLN A 139 16.29 -6.18 -14.24
CA GLN A 139 15.57 -6.60 -13.04
C GLN A 139 15.77 -5.59 -11.92
N ASN A 140 14.64 -5.14 -11.37
CA ASN A 140 14.53 -4.14 -10.33
C ASN A 140 14.28 -4.88 -9.00
N PHE A 141 15.18 -4.72 -8.03
CA PHE A 141 15.13 -5.39 -6.70
C PHE A 141 14.22 -4.66 -5.71
N ASP A 142 13.02 -4.32 -6.16
CA ASP A 142 11.94 -3.80 -5.33
C ASP A 142 10.61 -4.16 -6.02
N THR A 143 10.37 -5.45 -6.20
CA THR A 143 9.14 -5.92 -6.85
C THR A 143 8.06 -6.04 -5.79
N SER A 144 7.26 -4.97 -5.65
CA SER A 144 5.83 -5.11 -5.37
C SER A 144 5.30 -6.16 -6.34
N LEU A 145 5.02 -7.38 -5.85
CA LEU A 145 4.46 -8.43 -6.67
C LEU A 145 3.06 -8.01 -7.11
N SER A 146 2.94 -7.66 -8.39
CA SER A 146 1.66 -7.38 -9.02
C SER A 146 0.84 -8.67 -9.11
N GLY A 147 -0.24 -8.73 -8.32
CA GLY A 147 -1.35 -9.64 -8.60
C GLY A 147 -2.01 -9.29 -9.95
N PRO A 148 -2.81 -10.21 -10.53
CA PRO A 148 -3.38 -10.08 -11.88
C PRO A 148 -4.32 -8.89 -12.11
N SER A 149 -4.57 -8.03 -11.12
CA SER A 149 -5.45 -6.85 -11.22
C SER A 149 -4.75 -5.49 -11.11
N GLY A 150 -3.41 -5.43 -11.03
CA GLY A 150 -2.70 -4.14 -11.01
C GLY A 150 -2.98 -3.24 -9.79
N GLU A 151 -3.69 -3.75 -8.77
CA GLU A 151 -3.74 -3.13 -7.45
C GLU A 151 -2.62 -3.72 -6.59
N GLY A 152 -1.73 -2.86 -6.07
CA GLY A 152 -0.62 -3.23 -5.20
C GLY A 152 -1.13 -3.83 -3.89
N GLY A 153 -1.33 -5.16 -3.88
CA GLY A 153 -1.50 -5.97 -2.69
C GLY A 153 -0.13 -6.34 -2.14
N GLY A 154 0.26 -5.66 -1.05
CA GLY A 154 1.61 -5.60 -0.49
C GLY A 154 2.24 -6.96 -0.18
N VAL A 155 3.20 -7.33 -1.02
CA VAL A 155 4.27 -8.22 -0.62
C VAL A 155 5.61 -7.59 -1.00
N THR A 156 6.42 -7.30 0.00
CA THR A 156 7.82 -6.89 -0.16
C THR A 156 8.70 -8.07 0.22
N LEU A 157 9.54 -8.51 -0.71
CA LEU A 157 10.47 -9.62 -0.54
C LEU A 157 11.88 -9.05 -0.36
N ALA A 158 12.46 -9.21 0.83
CA ALA A 158 13.87 -8.93 1.08
C ALA A 158 14.70 -10.20 0.81
N ALA A 159 15.02 -10.49 -0.46
CA ALA A 159 15.70 -11.73 -0.90
C ALA A 159 16.84 -11.49 -1.91
N SER A 160 17.47 -12.58 -2.37
CA SER A 160 18.59 -12.57 -3.32
C SER A 160 18.14 -12.47 -4.79
N ALA A 161 19.07 -12.19 -5.70
CA ALA A 161 18.77 -12.09 -7.12
C ALA A 161 18.31 -13.42 -7.72
N GLY A 162 17.16 -13.41 -8.43
CA GLY A 162 16.53 -14.59 -9.00
C GLY A 162 15.45 -15.23 -8.12
N ASP A 163 15.27 -14.74 -6.90
CA ASP A 163 14.23 -15.24 -6.01
C ASP A 163 12.85 -14.69 -6.41
N ARG A 164 11.82 -15.54 -6.34
CA ARG A 164 10.47 -15.18 -6.76
C ARG A 164 9.42 -15.78 -5.84
N LEU A 165 8.54 -14.94 -5.30
CA LEU A 165 7.34 -15.39 -4.60
C LEU A 165 6.13 -15.34 -5.54
N SER A 166 5.27 -16.36 -5.51
CA SER A 166 4.04 -16.46 -6.30
C SER A 166 2.91 -17.02 -5.45
N PHE A 167 1.72 -16.42 -5.52
CA PHE A 167 0.55 -16.82 -4.75
C PHE A 167 -0.74 -16.40 -5.46
N THR A 168 -1.87 -16.97 -5.04
CA THR A 168 -3.19 -16.56 -5.54
C THR A 168 -3.68 -15.35 -4.76
N ALA A 169 -3.97 -14.24 -5.45
CA ALA A 169 -4.47 -13.04 -4.82
C ALA A 169 -5.87 -13.25 -4.21
N LEU A 170 -6.10 -12.67 -3.03
CA LEU A 170 -7.39 -12.73 -2.32
C LEU A 170 -8.08 -11.36 -2.30
N ALA A 171 -9.30 -11.32 -2.84
CA ALA A 171 -10.12 -10.11 -2.92
C ALA A 171 -10.72 -9.68 -1.57
N SER A 172 -10.84 -10.59 -0.61
CA SER A 172 -11.42 -10.33 0.72
C SER A 172 -10.62 -11.02 1.83
N GLY A 173 -10.84 -10.59 3.07
CA GLY A 173 -10.19 -11.12 4.27
C GLY A 173 -9.64 -10.01 5.16
N GLY A 174 -8.88 -10.39 6.18
CA GLY A 174 -8.17 -9.46 7.05
C GLY A 174 -7.24 -8.51 6.27
N SER A 175 -6.94 -7.37 6.86
CA SER A 175 -5.98 -6.40 6.30
C SER A 175 -4.90 -6.02 7.31
N ALA A 176 -4.74 -6.80 8.38
CA ALA A 176 -3.69 -6.54 9.35
C ALA A 176 -2.33 -6.89 8.71
N PRO A 177 -1.30 -6.06 8.92
CA PRO A 177 0.04 -6.40 8.46
C PRO A 177 0.56 -7.63 9.20
N ALA A 178 1.18 -8.53 8.45
CA ALA A 178 1.84 -9.73 8.93
C ALA A 178 3.21 -9.86 8.24
N SER A 179 4.09 -10.70 8.80
CA SER A 179 5.42 -10.98 8.25
C SER A 179 5.73 -12.46 8.29
N MET A 180 6.46 -12.94 7.30
CA MET A 180 6.91 -14.32 7.17
C MET A 180 8.41 -14.32 6.87
N ASP A 181 9.16 -15.08 7.66
CA ASP A 181 10.55 -15.39 7.35
C ASP A 181 10.65 -16.75 6.66
N ILE A 182 11.35 -16.78 5.51
CA ILE A 182 11.60 -18.01 4.75
C ILE A 182 13.04 -18.44 4.98
N ALA A 183 13.21 -19.67 5.45
CA ALA A 183 14.49 -20.34 5.58
C ALA A 183 14.60 -21.53 4.63
N ILE A 184 15.81 -21.83 4.18
CA ILE A 184 16.14 -23.05 3.42
C ILE A 184 17.28 -23.73 4.16
N GLY A 185 17.09 -24.99 4.55
CA GLY A 185 18.06 -25.73 5.36
C GLY A 185 18.38 -25.02 6.68
N GLY A 186 17.42 -24.30 7.27
CA GLY A 186 17.59 -23.56 8.52
C GLY A 186 18.30 -22.20 8.40
N THR A 187 18.71 -21.77 7.20
CA THR A 187 19.25 -20.43 6.96
C THR A 187 18.17 -19.53 6.39
N GLN A 188 17.91 -18.38 7.01
CA GLN A 188 16.95 -17.41 6.48
C GLN A 188 17.45 -16.83 5.15
N VAL A 189 16.63 -16.96 4.11
CA VAL A 189 16.93 -16.49 2.75
C VAL A 189 16.03 -15.33 2.31
N ALA A 190 14.88 -15.16 2.96
CA ALA A 190 13.98 -14.06 2.67
C ALA A 190 13.14 -13.64 3.88
N SER A 191 12.69 -12.39 3.87
CA SER A 191 11.60 -11.89 4.71
C SER A 191 10.51 -11.27 3.84
N VAL A 192 9.26 -11.58 4.16
CA VAL A 192 8.08 -11.29 3.35
C VAL A 192 7.05 -10.58 4.21
N ALA A 193 6.79 -9.30 3.96
CA ALA A 193 5.63 -8.62 4.53
C ALA A 193 4.37 -9.01 3.74
N TYR A 194 3.24 -9.30 4.39
CA TYR A 194 1.99 -9.68 3.73
C TYR A 194 0.76 -9.28 4.56
N LEU A 195 -0.46 -9.43 4.02
CA LEU A 195 -1.71 -9.21 4.75
C LEU A 195 -2.20 -10.51 5.41
N ASP A 196 -2.66 -10.45 6.66
CA ASP A 196 -3.17 -11.58 7.43
C ASP A 196 -4.26 -12.43 6.72
N ARG A 197 -4.99 -11.90 5.72
CA ARG A 197 -5.86 -12.69 4.83
C ARG A 197 -5.16 -13.87 4.15
N TYR A 198 -3.85 -13.80 3.97
CA TYR A 198 -3.06 -14.86 3.37
C TYR A 198 -2.58 -15.92 4.36
N ASN A 199 -2.81 -15.77 5.67
CA ASN A 199 -2.40 -16.79 6.66
C ASN A 199 -2.95 -18.18 6.30
N GLY A 200 -2.06 -19.18 6.27
CA GLY A 200 -2.38 -20.55 5.90
C GLY A 200 -2.71 -20.76 4.42
N LYS A 201 -2.55 -19.75 3.55
CA LYS A 201 -2.77 -19.89 2.11
C LYS A 201 -1.52 -20.39 1.40
N PRO A 202 -1.68 -21.17 0.31
CA PRO A 202 -0.55 -21.70 -0.41
C PRO A 202 0.22 -20.59 -1.14
N PHE A 203 1.54 -20.76 -1.22
CA PHE A 203 2.43 -19.97 -2.07
C PHE A 203 3.52 -20.86 -2.67
N SER A 204 4.18 -20.34 -3.71
CA SER A 204 5.41 -20.90 -4.29
C SER A 204 6.52 -19.87 -4.17
N PHE A 205 7.70 -20.31 -3.72
CA PHE A 205 8.90 -19.51 -3.61
C PHE A 205 10.02 -20.17 -4.42
N THR A 206 10.56 -19.46 -5.40
CA THR A 206 11.72 -19.89 -6.14
C THR A 206 12.96 -19.29 -5.50
N HIS A 207 13.94 -20.13 -5.14
CA HIS A 207 15.26 -19.70 -4.68
C HIS A 207 16.35 -20.42 -5.46
N ALA A 208 17.33 -19.68 -5.98
CA ALA A 208 18.42 -20.23 -6.80
C ALA A 208 17.93 -21.17 -7.93
N GLY A 209 16.76 -20.87 -8.53
CA GLY A 209 16.15 -21.66 -9.60
C GLY A 209 15.33 -22.89 -9.16
N VAL A 210 15.27 -23.19 -7.86
CA VAL A 210 14.47 -24.29 -7.29
C VAL A 210 13.17 -23.74 -6.72
N ALA A 211 12.04 -24.35 -7.08
CA ALA A 211 10.72 -23.96 -6.56
C ALA A 211 10.36 -24.76 -5.31
N HIS A 212 9.95 -24.04 -4.27
CA HIS A 212 9.47 -24.56 -2.99
C HIS A 212 8.00 -24.18 -2.82
N ALA A 213 7.16 -25.12 -2.39
CA ALA A 213 5.74 -24.88 -2.14
C ALA A 213 5.46 -24.90 -0.65
N GLY A 214 4.85 -23.84 -0.13
CA GLY A 214 4.57 -23.69 1.29
C GLY A 214 3.21 -23.05 1.56
N SER A 215 2.94 -22.75 2.82
CA SER A 215 1.79 -21.96 3.24
C SER A 215 2.25 -20.79 4.08
N PHE A 216 1.62 -19.62 3.93
CA PHE A 216 2.00 -18.43 4.69
C PHE A 216 1.86 -18.69 6.19
N ALA A 217 2.96 -18.48 6.91
CA ALA A 217 3.07 -18.59 8.36
C ALA A 217 4.19 -17.63 8.83
N ALA A 218 4.28 -17.36 10.13
CA ALA A 218 5.32 -16.47 10.66
C ALA A 218 6.74 -16.94 10.31
N ALA A 219 6.95 -18.27 10.24
CA ALA A 219 8.20 -18.87 9.81
C ALA A 219 7.91 -20.06 8.89
N VAL A 220 8.62 -20.14 7.76
CA VAL A 220 8.56 -21.24 6.80
C VAL A 220 9.97 -21.74 6.56
N ASN A 221 10.19 -23.04 6.69
CA ASN A 221 11.49 -23.66 6.44
C ASN A 221 11.32 -24.75 5.37
N PHE A 222 12.14 -24.67 4.33
CA PHE A 222 12.20 -25.64 3.22
C PHE A 222 13.47 -26.48 3.25
#